data_AF-A0A7C5XJV2-F1
#
_entry.id   AF-A0A7C5XJV2-F1
#
_cell.length_a   1.000
_cell.length_b   1.000
_cell.length_c   1.000
_cell.angle_alpha   90.00
_cell.angle_beta   90.00
_cell.angle_gamma   90.00
#
_symmetry.space_group_name_H-M   'P 1'
#
loop_
_entity.id
_entity.type
_entity.pdbx_description
1 polymer ?
#
loop_
_entity_poly.entity_id
_entity_poly.type
_entity_poly.pdbx_seq_one_letter_code
_entity_poly.pdbx_strand_id
1 'polypeptide(L)'
;MARDIIAISMLIAIAILLTTAIFNVIGFSNRIYIAFDSCGYEVAKALNTLYPEARGEIFFPWQLNSISRETVVVVLATNISSASDVETILSWAKAHRDLAYISTDVLNISKYKVRVDDIWLYCIYKDDEAIKRIAEEILNVSVSGSKLNIEEAYILVAVVGVATASISLLQLFKEKIEEFFNRVRIFIPPILRIKISREEALNHPLRKTIYDAVASIGVMRYADLLKLGSKASVEWHLWILLRSGILVELKVGRKRYIVDISKASKALDILAQIDEKVKCIIENVEKSPKIVTELCNTDIRSVYSVLELYSKASGIDLQ
;
A
#
# COMPACT_ATOMS: atom_id res chain seq x y z
N MET A 1 -42.92 27.72 -31.32
CA MET A 1 -43.59 27.65 -30.01
C MET A 1 -43.83 26.23 -29.53
N ALA A 2 -44.75 25.44 -30.11
CA ALA A 2 -45.01 24.07 -29.63
C ALA A 2 -43.78 23.14 -29.71
N ARG A 3 -42.99 23.23 -30.79
CA ARG A 3 -41.73 22.48 -30.95
C ARG A 3 -40.65 22.88 -29.94
N ASP A 4 -40.54 24.16 -29.62
CA ASP A 4 -39.51 24.67 -28.70
C ASP A 4 -39.84 24.28 -27.26
N ILE A 5 -41.13 24.25 -26.90
CA ILE A 5 -41.61 23.76 -25.61
C ILE A 5 -41.31 22.26 -25.45
N ILE A 6 -41.49 21.46 -26.52
CA ILE A 6 -41.18 20.02 -26.51
C ILE A 6 -39.66 19.79 -26.37
N ALA A 7 -38.83 20.59 -27.06
CA ALA A 7 -37.38 20.47 -26.95
C ALA A 7 -36.85 20.84 -25.55
N ILE A 8 -37.39 21.92 -24.96
CA ILE A 8 -37.03 22.34 -23.59
C ILE A 8 -37.48 21.32 -22.56
N SER A 9 -38.68 20.77 -22.69
CA SER A 9 -39.18 19.74 -21.77
C SER A 9 -38.43 18.41 -21.88
N MET A 10 -37.98 18.02 -23.08
CA MET A 10 -37.07 16.88 -23.26
C MET A 10 -35.69 17.12 -22.62
N LEU A 11 -35.12 18.31 -22.77
CA LEU A 11 -33.84 18.67 -22.14
C LEU A 11 -33.94 18.63 -20.62
N ILE A 12 -35.03 19.14 -20.05
CA ILE A 12 -35.29 19.07 -18.60
C ILE A 12 -35.43 17.61 -18.15
N ALA A 13 -36.16 16.77 -18.88
CA ALA A 13 -36.32 15.36 -18.55
C ALA A 13 -34.98 14.59 -18.59
N ILE A 14 -34.15 14.86 -19.60
CA ILE A 14 -32.80 14.27 -19.73
C ILE A 14 -31.89 14.75 -18.60
N ALA A 15 -31.95 16.04 -18.26
CA ALA A 15 -31.19 16.61 -17.14
C ALA A 15 -31.60 16.00 -15.80
N ILE A 16 -32.91 15.81 -15.55
CA ILE A 16 -33.43 15.14 -14.35
C ILE A 16 -32.96 13.68 -14.30
N LEU A 17 -33.04 12.93 -15.40
CA LEU A 17 -32.56 11.56 -15.44
C LEU A 17 -31.04 11.46 -15.20
N LEU A 18 -30.26 12.37 -15.78
CA LEU A 18 -28.82 12.46 -15.56
C LEU A 18 -28.49 12.87 -14.13
N THR A 19 -29.18 13.84 -13.54
CA THR A 19 -28.95 14.22 -12.15
C THR A 19 -29.36 13.12 -11.19
N THR A 20 -30.45 12.39 -11.45
CA THR A 20 -30.85 11.25 -10.60
C THR A 20 -29.84 10.10 -10.73
N ALA A 21 -29.33 9.83 -11.94
CA ALA A 21 -28.26 8.86 -12.15
C ALA A 21 -26.95 9.29 -11.47
N ILE A 22 -26.58 10.57 -11.59
CA ILE A 22 -25.41 11.15 -10.92
C ILE A 22 -25.61 11.13 -9.40
N PHE A 23 -26.80 11.42 -8.87
CA PHE A 23 -27.08 11.40 -7.43
C PHE A 23 -27.09 9.97 -6.88
N ASN A 24 -27.49 8.97 -7.66
CA ASN A 24 -27.29 7.55 -7.31
C ASN A 24 -25.82 7.12 -7.41
N VAL A 25 -25.01 7.80 -8.23
CA VAL A 25 -23.56 7.59 -8.36
C VAL A 25 -22.75 8.45 -7.36
N ILE A 26 -23.34 9.48 -6.75
CA ILE A 26 -22.68 10.39 -5.79
C ILE A 26 -23.23 10.23 -4.37
N GLY A 27 -24.44 9.70 -4.20
CA GLY A 27 -25.07 9.35 -2.93
C GLY A 27 -24.44 8.16 -2.22
N PHE A 28 -23.17 7.86 -2.51
CA PHE A 28 -22.39 6.99 -1.67
C PHE A 28 -22.17 7.75 -0.35
N SER A 29 -22.58 7.14 0.76
CA SER A 29 -22.00 7.49 2.05
C SER A 29 -20.49 7.44 1.85
N ASN A 30 -19.82 8.60 1.91
CA ASN A 30 -18.37 8.63 1.82
C ASN A 30 -17.88 7.74 2.96
N ARG A 31 -17.24 6.62 2.61
CA ARG A 31 -16.55 5.74 3.54
C ARG A 31 -15.07 5.99 3.36
N ILE A 32 -14.34 6.02 4.47
CA ILE A 32 -12.89 6.06 4.46
C ILE A 32 -12.38 4.80 5.13
N TYR A 33 -11.61 4.04 4.37
CA TYR A 33 -10.88 2.88 4.84
C TYR A 33 -9.51 3.30 5.32
N ILE A 34 -9.20 3.08 6.59
CA ILE A 34 -7.84 3.24 7.12
C ILE A 34 -7.22 1.85 7.22
N ALA A 35 -6.31 1.54 6.29
CA ALA A 35 -5.63 0.26 6.23
C ALA A 35 -4.31 0.32 7.01
N PHE A 36 -4.18 -0.49 8.06
CA PHE A 36 -2.98 -0.53 8.91
C PHE A 36 -1.88 -1.46 8.39
N ASP A 37 -2.29 -2.47 7.65
CA ASP A 37 -1.41 -3.51 7.14
C ASP A 37 -1.85 -3.96 5.75
N SER A 38 -1.07 -4.88 5.17
CA SER A 38 -1.33 -5.42 3.84
C SER A 38 -2.68 -6.14 3.74
N CYS A 39 -3.14 -6.78 4.82
CA CYS A 39 -4.41 -7.49 4.82
C CYS A 39 -5.61 -6.54 4.89
N GLY A 40 -5.52 -5.49 5.71
CA GLY A 40 -6.51 -4.41 5.73
C GLY A 40 -6.60 -3.69 4.37
N TYR A 41 -5.47 -3.46 3.70
CA TYR A 41 -5.46 -2.88 2.35
C TYR A 41 -6.11 -3.79 1.31
N GLU A 42 -5.79 -5.09 1.32
CA GLU A 42 -6.38 -6.06 0.39
C GLU A 42 -7.89 -6.21 0.59
N VAL A 43 -8.36 -6.21 1.84
CA VAL A 43 -9.80 -6.21 2.15
C VAL A 43 -10.46 -4.91 1.69
N ALA A 44 -9.89 -3.74 1.97
CA ALA A 44 -10.45 -2.46 1.50
C ALA A 44 -10.58 -2.40 -0.03
N LYS A 45 -9.55 -2.88 -0.75
CA LYS A 45 -9.56 -2.98 -2.21
C LYS A 45 -10.63 -3.94 -2.72
N ALA A 46 -10.80 -5.08 -2.04
CA ALA A 46 -11.83 -6.05 -2.39
C ALA A 46 -13.24 -5.52 -2.17
N LEU A 47 -13.50 -4.85 -1.04
CA LEU A 47 -14.77 -4.18 -0.76
C LEU A 47 -15.11 -3.16 -1.84
N ASN A 48 -14.14 -2.32 -2.22
CA ASN A 48 -14.30 -1.35 -3.31
C ASN A 48 -14.62 -1.96 -4.68
N THR A 49 -14.26 -3.23 -4.90
CA THR A 49 -14.42 -3.91 -6.19
C THR A 49 -15.69 -4.77 -6.21
N LEU A 50 -15.93 -5.54 -5.15
CA LEU A 50 -16.98 -6.55 -5.07
C LEU A 50 -18.28 -6.01 -4.48
N TYR A 51 -18.20 -4.95 -3.67
CA TYR A 51 -19.35 -4.37 -2.95
C TYR A 51 -19.42 -2.86 -3.22
N PRO A 52 -19.96 -2.44 -4.38
CA PRO A 52 -20.01 -1.02 -4.76
C PRO A 52 -20.66 -0.13 -3.70
N GLU A 53 -21.65 -0.64 -2.97
CA GLU A 53 -22.34 0.08 -1.89
C GLU A 53 -21.47 0.31 -0.65
N ALA A 54 -20.41 -0.49 -0.46
CA ALA A 54 -19.45 -0.32 0.61
C ALA A 54 -18.26 0.57 0.18
N ARG A 55 -18.19 1.00 -1.08
CA ARG A 55 -17.02 1.68 -1.64
C ARG A 55 -16.59 2.91 -0.83
N GLY A 56 -15.28 3.10 -0.73
CA GLY A 56 -14.66 4.20 0.00
C GLY A 56 -13.22 4.48 -0.40
N GLU A 57 -12.70 5.62 0.04
CA GLU A 57 -11.30 5.98 -0.19
C GLU A 57 -10.38 5.23 0.78
N ILE A 58 -9.22 4.79 0.30
CA ILE A 58 -8.26 4.02 1.12
C ILE A 58 -7.12 4.93 1.52
N PHE A 59 -6.98 5.11 2.82
CA PHE A 59 -5.92 5.87 3.48
C PHE A 59 -5.06 4.95 4.34
N PHE A 60 -3.84 5.41 4.58
CA PHE A 60 -2.93 4.81 5.55
C PHE A 60 -2.79 5.69 6.80
N PRO A 61 -2.28 5.15 7.92
CA PRO A 61 -2.27 5.85 9.20
C PRO A 61 -1.51 7.19 9.20
N TRP A 62 -0.50 7.35 8.33
CA TRP A 62 0.22 8.62 8.19
C TRP A 62 -0.55 9.69 7.39
N GLN A 63 -1.73 9.37 6.86
CA GLN A 63 -2.57 10.27 6.06
C GLN A 63 -3.83 10.72 6.81
N LEU A 64 -3.95 10.44 8.12
CA LEU A 64 -5.13 10.77 8.94
C LEU A 64 -5.48 12.27 8.92
N ASN A 65 -4.49 13.15 8.76
CA ASN A 65 -4.71 14.61 8.69
C ASN A 65 -5.37 15.08 7.39
N SER A 66 -5.53 14.19 6.40
CA SER A 66 -6.13 14.49 5.09
C SER A 66 -7.60 14.06 4.99
N ILE A 67 -8.17 13.49 6.06
CA ILE A 67 -9.51 12.94 6.09
C ILE A 67 -10.57 14.04 6.27
N SER A 68 -11.63 14.01 5.45
CA SER A 68 -12.76 14.94 5.54
C SER A 68 -13.76 14.56 6.65
N ARG A 69 -14.49 15.55 7.17
CA ARG A 69 -15.29 15.46 8.41
C ARG A 69 -16.72 14.88 8.25
N GLU A 70 -17.09 14.32 7.10
CA GLU A 70 -18.50 13.93 6.82
C GLU A 70 -18.66 12.45 6.44
N THR A 71 -17.86 11.56 7.03
CA THR A 71 -17.59 10.23 6.47
C THR A 71 -17.66 9.13 7.52
N VAL A 72 -18.13 7.92 7.16
CA VAL A 72 -17.94 6.71 8.00
C VAL A 72 -16.51 6.24 7.90
N VAL A 73 -15.85 6.09 9.05
CA VAL A 73 -14.45 5.65 9.10
C VAL A 73 -14.40 4.16 9.44
N VAL A 74 -13.84 3.37 8.52
CA VAL A 74 -13.61 1.94 8.67
C VAL A 74 -12.12 1.69 8.89
N VAL A 75 -11.74 1.31 10.10
CA VAL A 75 -10.35 1.02 10.47
C VAL A 75 -10.09 -0.48 10.36
N LEU A 76 -9.27 -0.87 9.39
CA LEU A 76 -8.92 -2.26 9.10
C LEU A 76 -7.49 -2.55 9.57
N ALA A 77 -7.37 -3.25 10.70
CA ALA A 77 -6.09 -3.67 11.27
C ALA A 77 -6.14 -5.14 11.69
N THR A 78 -5.24 -5.97 11.16
CA THR A 78 -5.03 -7.36 11.58
C THR A 78 -3.99 -7.52 12.66
N ASN A 79 -3.04 -6.59 12.73
CA ASN A 79 -2.04 -6.51 13.77
C ASN A 79 -1.62 -5.06 13.92
N ILE A 80 -1.36 -4.64 15.16
CA ILE A 80 -0.78 -3.32 15.41
C ILE A 80 0.53 -3.52 16.13
N SER A 81 1.61 -3.30 15.37
CA SER A 81 2.98 -3.52 15.80
C SER A 81 3.45 -2.53 16.86
N SER A 82 2.82 -1.35 16.98
CA SER A 82 3.24 -0.32 17.92
C SER A 82 2.08 0.27 18.73
N ALA A 83 2.27 0.35 20.05
CA ALA A 83 1.38 1.08 20.95
C ALA A 83 1.22 2.56 20.55
N SER A 84 2.23 3.16 19.92
CA SER A 84 2.16 4.55 19.42
C SER A 84 1.15 4.72 18.28
N ASP A 85 0.97 3.69 17.45
CA ASP A 85 0.04 3.74 16.32
C ASP A 85 -1.39 3.64 16.82
N VAL A 86 -1.62 2.77 17.82
CA VAL A 86 -2.91 2.70 18.54
C VAL A 86 -3.24 4.05 19.18
N GLU A 87 -2.28 4.67 19.87
CA GLU A 87 -2.50 5.96 20.55
C GLU A 87 -2.76 7.10 19.56
N THR A 88 -2.11 7.09 18.40
CA THR A 88 -2.33 8.07 17.33
C THR A 88 -3.76 7.96 16.77
N ILE A 89 -4.28 6.76 16.55
CA ILE A 89 -5.67 6.57 16.09
C ILE A 89 -6.64 6.93 17.19
N LEU A 90 -6.38 6.50 18.43
CA LEU A 90 -7.27 6.78 19.55
C LEU A 90 -7.37 8.28 19.81
N SER A 91 -6.26 9.01 19.72
CA SER A 91 -6.23 10.47 19.86
C SER A 91 -6.94 11.14 18.68
N TRP A 92 -6.71 10.68 17.45
CA TRP A 92 -7.42 11.17 16.27
C TRP A 92 -8.93 10.91 16.33
N ALA A 93 -9.35 9.70 16.69
CA ALA A 93 -10.76 9.32 16.84
C ALA A 93 -11.43 10.08 18.00
N LYS A 94 -10.71 10.30 19.11
CA LYS A 94 -11.17 11.16 20.22
C LYS A 94 -11.35 12.62 19.80
N ALA A 95 -10.58 13.10 18.82
CA ALA A 95 -10.72 14.45 18.28
C ALA A 95 -11.87 14.58 17.27
N HIS A 96 -12.39 13.46 16.75
CA HIS A 96 -13.44 13.40 15.73
C HIS A 96 -14.62 12.51 16.20
N ARG A 97 -15.14 12.76 17.40
CA ARG A 97 -16.19 11.92 18.04
C ARG A 97 -17.54 11.92 17.32
N ASP A 98 -17.72 12.88 16.43
CA ASP A 98 -18.88 13.07 15.58
C ASP A 98 -18.95 12.09 14.39
N LEU A 99 -17.83 11.42 14.07
CA LEU A 99 -17.79 10.41 13.01
C LEU A 99 -18.33 9.05 13.48
N ALA A 100 -18.94 8.32 12.55
CA ALA A 100 -19.28 6.92 12.77
C ALA A 100 -18.06 6.03 12.51
N TYR A 101 -17.73 5.16 13.46
CA TYR A 101 -16.55 4.29 13.39
C TYR A 101 -16.93 2.83 13.31
N ILE A 102 -16.19 2.11 12.48
CA ILE A 102 -16.12 0.66 12.44
C ILE A 102 -14.64 0.31 12.57
N SER A 103 -14.28 -0.56 13.48
CA SER A 103 -12.90 -0.98 13.66
C SER A 103 -12.81 -2.49 13.71
N THR A 104 -11.63 -3.02 13.47
CA THR A 104 -11.37 -4.40 13.87
C THR A 104 -11.45 -4.54 15.38
N ASP A 105 -11.77 -5.76 15.83
CA ASP A 105 -11.75 -6.16 17.24
C ASP A 105 -10.39 -5.95 17.92
N VAL A 106 -9.29 -5.92 17.16
CA VAL A 106 -7.93 -5.58 17.62
C VAL A 106 -7.83 -4.17 18.24
N LEU A 107 -8.58 -3.20 17.70
CA LEU A 107 -8.50 -1.79 18.08
C LEU A 107 -9.48 -1.40 19.17
N ASN A 108 -10.62 -2.11 19.25
CA ASN A 108 -11.69 -1.89 20.23
C ASN A 108 -12.08 -0.40 20.41
N ILE A 109 -12.13 0.37 19.30
CA ILE A 109 -12.43 1.82 19.32
C ILE A 109 -13.92 2.07 19.08
N SER A 110 -14.60 1.15 18.40
CA SER A 110 -16.00 1.31 18.00
C SER A 110 -16.93 0.25 18.60
N LYS A 111 -18.21 0.61 18.65
CA LYS A 111 -19.30 -0.31 18.99
C LYS A 111 -19.51 -1.37 17.90
N TYR A 112 -19.30 -1.00 16.63
CA TYR A 112 -19.37 -1.89 15.46
C TYR A 112 -18.00 -2.48 15.18
N LYS A 113 -17.90 -3.80 15.04
CA LYS A 113 -16.62 -4.50 14.95
C LYS A 113 -16.56 -5.46 13.79
N VAL A 114 -15.48 -5.38 13.03
CA VAL A 114 -15.10 -6.42 12.07
C VAL A 114 -14.20 -7.42 12.77
N ARG A 115 -14.48 -8.72 12.63
CA ARG A 115 -13.63 -9.77 13.21
C ARG A 115 -12.29 -9.82 12.48
N VAL A 116 -11.19 -9.82 13.22
CA VAL A 116 -9.86 -9.94 12.61
C VAL A 116 -9.68 -11.25 11.82
N ASP A 117 -10.31 -12.32 12.29
CA ASP A 117 -10.27 -13.63 11.62
C ASP A 117 -10.84 -13.57 10.21
N ASP A 118 -11.91 -12.80 9.97
CA ASP A 118 -12.49 -12.66 8.63
C ASP A 118 -11.54 -11.91 7.69
N ILE A 119 -10.80 -10.93 8.20
CA ILE A 119 -9.79 -10.21 7.42
C ILE A 119 -8.64 -11.13 7.06
N TRP A 120 -8.19 -11.98 7.99
CA TRP A 120 -7.16 -12.98 7.71
C TRP A 120 -7.61 -14.03 6.71
N LEU A 121 -8.82 -14.58 6.88
CA LEU A 121 -9.40 -15.58 5.99
C LEU A 121 -9.48 -15.05 4.55
N TYR A 122 -9.97 -13.82 4.36
CA TYR A 122 -9.98 -13.22 3.03
C TYR A 122 -8.57 -12.89 2.53
N CYS A 123 -7.71 -12.31 3.36
CA CYS A 123 -6.36 -11.90 2.94
C CYS A 123 -5.51 -13.09 2.45
N ILE A 124 -5.51 -14.18 3.20
CA ILE A 124 -4.67 -15.36 2.93
C ILE A 124 -5.33 -16.28 1.90
N TYR A 125 -6.61 -16.60 2.09
CA TYR A 125 -7.28 -17.67 1.35
C TYR A 125 -8.28 -17.15 0.30
N LYS A 126 -8.52 -15.83 0.24
CA LYS A 126 -9.54 -15.21 -0.61
C LYS A 126 -10.93 -15.82 -0.38
N ASP A 127 -11.27 -16.07 0.90
CA ASP A 127 -12.56 -16.61 1.34
C ASP A 127 -13.71 -15.60 1.07
N ASP A 128 -14.54 -15.90 0.08
CA ASP A 128 -15.65 -15.05 -0.36
C ASP A 128 -16.73 -14.85 0.72
N GLU A 129 -16.94 -15.83 1.60
CA GLU A 129 -17.89 -15.72 2.71
C GLU A 129 -17.34 -14.80 3.81
N ALA A 130 -16.02 -14.77 3.99
CA ALA A 130 -15.38 -13.84 4.91
C ALA A 130 -15.53 -12.38 4.46
N ILE A 131 -15.27 -12.06 3.19
CA ILE A 131 -15.43 -10.69 2.69
C ILE A 131 -16.90 -10.24 2.69
N LYS A 132 -17.84 -11.18 2.47
CA LYS A 132 -19.27 -10.90 2.56
C LYS A 132 -19.69 -10.47 3.97
N ARG A 133 -19.28 -11.23 5.01
CA ARG A 133 -19.54 -10.86 6.41
C ARG A 133 -18.95 -9.49 6.76
N ILE A 134 -17.74 -9.19 6.27
CA ILE A 134 -17.12 -7.87 6.47
C ILE A 134 -17.95 -6.76 5.82
N ALA A 135 -18.43 -6.98 4.60
CA ALA A 135 -19.25 -6.01 3.88
C ALA A 135 -20.58 -5.75 4.61
N GLU A 136 -21.27 -6.80 5.06
CA GLU A 136 -22.54 -6.70 5.80
C GLU A 136 -22.38 -5.87 7.07
N GLU A 137 -21.33 -6.10 7.86
CA GLU A 137 -21.03 -5.30 9.07
C GLU A 137 -20.79 -3.82 8.73
N ILE A 138 -20.11 -3.54 7.62
CA ILE A 138 -19.83 -2.16 7.19
C ILE A 138 -21.09 -1.44 6.70
N LEU A 139 -21.98 -2.17 6.03
CA LEU A 139 -23.22 -1.63 5.48
C LEU A 139 -24.30 -1.42 6.56
N ASN A 140 -24.28 -2.20 7.63
CA ASN A 140 -25.24 -2.07 8.74
C ASN A 140 -25.06 -0.80 9.58
N VAL A 141 -23.97 -0.04 9.39
CA VAL A 141 -23.73 1.22 10.10
C VAL A 141 -24.38 2.36 9.34
N SER A 142 -25.58 2.74 9.78
CA SER A 142 -26.30 3.91 9.27
C SER A 142 -25.62 5.21 9.71
N VAL A 143 -25.28 6.07 8.74
CA VAL A 143 -24.75 7.41 8.99
C VAL A 143 -25.89 8.31 9.46
N SER A 144 -25.81 8.84 10.67
CA SER A 144 -26.60 10.03 11.04
C SER A 144 -25.96 11.26 10.40
N GLY A 145 -26.01 11.35 9.07
CA GLY A 145 -25.50 12.47 8.28
C GLY A 145 -26.65 13.35 7.80
N SER A 146 -26.47 14.66 7.94
CA SER A 146 -27.39 15.76 7.61
C SER A 146 -28.29 15.54 6.39
N LYS A 147 -29.58 15.86 6.55
CA LYS A 147 -30.48 16.16 5.43
C LYS A 147 -29.85 17.30 4.62
N LEU A 148 -29.22 16.98 3.50
CA LEU A 148 -28.85 17.97 2.49
C LEU A 148 -30.13 18.71 2.07
N ASN A 149 -30.18 20.01 2.33
CA ASN A 149 -31.28 20.86 1.93
C ASN A 149 -31.31 20.87 0.40
N ILE A 150 -32.31 20.22 -0.18
CA ILE A 150 -32.48 20.01 -1.63
C ILE A 150 -32.45 21.34 -2.41
N GLU A 151 -32.72 22.47 -1.76
CA GLU A 151 -32.61 23.81 -2.34
C GLU A 151 -31.19 24.20 -2.80
N GLU A 152 -30.13 23.82 -2.08
CA GLU A 152 -28.75 24.20 -2.45
C GLU A 152 -28.22 23.40 -3.65
N ALA A 153 -28.69 22.15 -3.81
CA ALA A 153 -28.36 21.30 -4.96
C ALA A 153 -29.00 21.82 -6.26
N TYR A 154 -30.20 22.42 -6.20
CA TYR A 154 -30.84 23.05 -7.36
C TYR A 154 -30.11 24.30 -7.84
N ILE A 155 -29.52 25.08 -6.92
CA ILE A 155 -28.74 26.28 -7.25
C ILE A 155 -27.42 25.91 -7.96
N LEU A 156 -26.77 24.81 -7.55
CA LEU A 156 -25.52 24.36 -8.18
C LEU A 156 -25.73 23.86 -9.63
N VAL A 157 -26.86 23.22 -9.92
CA VAL A 157 -27.20 22.76 -11.29
C VAL A 157 -27.45 23.94 -12.24
N ALA A 158 -28.02 25.05 -11.74
CA ALA A 158 -28.20 26.27 -12.53
C ALA A 158 -26.87 26.95 -12.88
N VAL A 159 -25.84 26.84 -12.02
CA VAL A 159 -24.51 27.42 -12.25
C VAL A 159 -23.67 26.54 -13.19
N VAL A 160 -23.76 25.21 -13.06
CA VAL A 160 -22.99 24.27 -13.90
C VAL A 160 -23.54 24.21 -15.34
N GLY A 161 -24.86 24.40 -15.53
CA GLY A 161 -25.47 24.52 -16.87
C GLY A 161 -24.97 25.71 -17.70
N VAL A 162 -24.37 26.73 -17.06
CA VAL A 162 -23.77 27.90 -17.72
C VAL A 162 -22.25 27.75 -17.89
N ALA A 163 -21.61 26.85 -17.13
CA ALA A 163 -20.16 26.71 -17.09
C ALA A 163 -19.55 25.78 -18.17
N THR A 164 -20.36 25.16 -19.04
CA THR A 164 -19.88 24.37 -20.18
C THR A 164 -19.20 25.19 -21.28
N ALA A 165 -19.00 26.50 -21.07
CA ALA A 165 -18.46 27.42 -22.08
C ALA A 165 -16.96 27.77 -21.94
N SER A 166 -16.23 27.36 -20.89
CA SER A 166 -14.91 27.97 -20.64
C SER A 166 -13.79 26.96 -20.43
N ILE A 167 -12.99 26.78 -21.49
CA ILE A 167 -11.72 26.03 -21.58
C ILE A 167 -10.65 26.46 -20.53
N SER A 168 -10.88 27.55 -19.79
CA SER A 168 -9.93 28.15 -18.85
C SER A 168 -9.72 27.43 -17.51
N LEU A 169 -10.55 26.44 -17.13
CA LEU A 169 -10.35 25.71 -15.86
C LEU A 169 -9.20 24.68 -15.90
N LEU A 170 -8.83 24.21 -17.10
CA LEU A 170 -7.81 23.18 -17.29
C LEU A 170 -6.38 23.70 -17.07
N GLN A 171 -6.12 25.00 -17.27
CA GLN A 171 -4.81 25.60 -17.02
C GLN A 171 -4.52 25.78 -15.53
N LEU A 172 -5.52 26.19 -14.73
CA LEU A 172 -5.37 26.38 -13.29
C LEU A 172 -5.12 25.06 -12.53
N PHE A 173 -5.59 23.93 -13.07
CA PHE A 173 -5.33 22.61 -12.48
C PHE A 173 -3.90 22.12 -12.73
N LYS A 174 -3.30 22.50 -13.86
CA LYS A 174 -1.96 22.05 -14.25
C LYS A 174 -0.87 22.68 -13.38
N GLU A 175 -0.98 23.98 -13.09
CA GLU A 175 -0.03 24.71 -12.25
C GLU A 175 -0.03 24.23 -10.79
N LYS A 176 -1.22 23.94 -10.23
CA LYS A 176 -1.33 23.41 -8.85
C LYS A 176 -0.76 22.00 -8.69
N ILE A 177 -0.85 21.16 -9.73
CA ILE A 177 -0.29 19.81 -9.71
C ILE A 177 1.24 19.86 -9.75
N GLU A 178 1.83 20.73 -10.57
CA GLU A 178 3.29 20.92 -10.62
C GLU A 178 3.85 21.47 -9.31
N GLU A 179 3.12 22.39 -8.67
CA GLU A 179 3.50 22.95 -7.36
C GLU A 179 3.40 21.89 -6.24
N PHE A 180 2.40 21.00 -6.29
CA PHE A 180 2.27 19.86 -5.37
C PHE A 180 3.44 18.87 -5.50
N PHE A 181 3.83 18.49 -6.72
CA PHE A 181 4.97 17.58 -6.93
C PHE A 181 6.32 18.20 -6.54
N ASN A 182 6.50 19.50 -6.74
CA ASN A 182 7.71 20.21 -6.27
C ASN A 182 7.78 20.31 -4.74
N ARG A 183 6.63 20.40 -4.04
CA ARG A 183 6.57 20.37 -2.57
C ARG A 183 6.84 18.99 -1.97
N VAL A 184 6.49 17.92 -2.67
CA VAL A 184 6.63 16.53 -2.20
C VAL A 184 8.06 15.99 -2.40
N ARG A 185 8.94 16.71 -3.09
CA ARG A 185 10.28 16.23 -3.46
C ARG A 185 11.31 16.17 -2.32
N ILE A 186 10.99 16.70 -1.12
CA ILE A 186 11.89 16.68 0.05
C ILE A 186 11.11 16.27 1.31
N PHE A 187 10.65 15.03 1.36
CA PHE A 187 10.24 14.41 2.63
C PHE A 187 10.65 12.94 2.64
N ILE A 188 11.84 12.66 3.16
CA ILE A 188 12.25 11.29 3.51
C ILE A 188 11.38 10.89 4.71
N PRO A 189 10.46 9.92 4.60
CA PRO A 189 9.52 9.62 5.67
C PRO A 189 10.25 9.19 6.96
N PRO A 190 9.79 9.61 8.17
CA PRO A 190 10.37 9.19 9.45
C PRO A 190 10.45 7.68 9.66
N ILE A 191 9.61 6.90 8.96
CA ILE A 191 9.58 5.43 8.95
C ILE A 191 10.92 4.82 8.48
N LEU A 192 11.75 5.57 7.73
CA LEU A 192 13.09 5.14 7.35
C LEU A 192 14.12 5.20 8.50
N ARG A 193 13.74 5.66 9.70
CA ARG A 193 14.62 5.70 10.89
C ARG A 193 14.25 4.71 12.00
N ILE A 194 13.10 4.05 11.92
CA ILE A 194 12.70 3.07 12.94
C ILE A 194 13.46 1.77 12.70
N LYS A 195 14.25 1.35 13.70
CA LYS A 195 14.96 0.07 13.69
C LYS A 195 13.96 -1.03 14.03
N ILE A 196 13.55 -1.80 13.04
CA ILE A 196 12.66 -2.96 13.22
C ILE A 196 13.48 -4.06 13.91
N SER A 197 13.00 -4.53 15.06
CA SER A 197 13.67 -5.62 15.80
C SER A 197 13.59 -6.94 15.02
N ARG A 198 14.49 -7.89 15.34
CA ARG A 198 14.50 -9.20 14.67
C ARG A 198 13.21 -9.95 14.95
N GLU A 199 12.73 -9.87 16.19
CA GLU A 199 11.53 -10.51 16.69
C GLU A 199 10.28 -9.97 15.98
N GLU A 200 10.16 -8.64 15.86
CA GLU A 200 9.07 -7.97 15.16
C GLU A 200 9.06 -8.27 13.65
N ALA A 201 10.24 -8.27 13.03
CA ALA A 201 10.40 -8.61 11.62
C ALA A 201 9.96 -10.07 11.33
N LEU A 202 10.12 -11.00 12.27
CA LEU A 202 9.72 -12.40 12.11
C LEU A 202 8.32 -12.73 12.65
N ASN A 203 7.63 -11.78 13.30
CA ASN A 203 6.28 -11.97 13.86
C ASN A 203 5.15 -12.10 12.81
N HIS A 204 5.46 -12.13 11.52
CA HIS A 204 4.47 -12.31 10.46
C HIS A 204 4.67 -13.66 9.75
N PRO A 205 3.63 -14.49 9.56
CA PRO A 205 3.75 -15.83 9.00
C PRO A 205 4.48 -15.88 7.65
N LEU A 206 4.14 -14.96 6.73
CA LEU A 206 4.82 -14.88 5.43
C LEU A 206 6.27 -14.38 5.53
N ARG A 207 6.60 -13.47 6.47
CA ARG A 207 7.99 -13.02 6.67
C ARG A 207 8.83 -14.16 7.21
N LYS A 208 8.30 -14.90 8.17
CA LYS A 208 8.92 -16.12 8.70
C LYS A 208 9.12 -17.15 7.59
N THR A 209 8.12 -17.39 6.75
CA THR A 209 8.23 -18.34 5.61
C THR A 209 9.31 -17.92 4.62
N ILE A 210 9.36 -16.64 4.24
CA ILE A 210 10.43 -16.10 3.38
C ILE A 210 11.80 -16.27 4.03
N TYR A 211 11.92 -15.91 5.32
CA TYR A 211 13.16 -16.04 6.07
C TYR A 211 13.61 -17.50 6.15
N ASP A 212 12.73 -18.43 6.54
CA ASP A 212 13.05 -19.85 6.69
C ASP A 212 13.47 -20.46 5.34
N ALA A 213 12.80 -20.08 4.24
CA ALA A 213 13.16 -20.49 2.89
C ALA A 213 14.59 -20.04 2.52
N VAL A 214 14.92 -18.76 2.75
CA VAL A 214 16.27 -18.23 2.49
C VAL A 214 17.30 -18.84 3.45
N ALA A 215 17.00 -18.92 4.74
CA ALA A 215 17.89 -19.40 5.78
C ALA A 215 18.24 -20.89 5.59
N SER A 216 17.32 -21.72 5.13
CA SER A 216 17.59 -23.15 4.90
C SER A 216 18.75 -23.39 3.92
N ILE A 217 18.79 -22.61 2.83
CA ILE A 217 19.79 -22.73 1.76
C ILE A 217 20.97 -21.80 2.02
N GLY A 218 20.71 -20.56 2.46
CA GLY A 218 21.64 -19.45 2.64
C GLY A 218 21.42 -18.33 1.62
N VAL A 219 20.91 -18.66 0.44
CA VAL A 219 20.61 -17.70 -0.64
C VAL A 219 19.45 -18.19 -1.50
N MET A 220 18.65 -17.26 -2.02
CA MET A 220 17.57 -17.57 -2.96
C MET A 220 17.42 -16.48 -4.02
N ARG A 221 17.02 -16.84 -5.24
CA ARG A 221 16.64 -15.86 -6.26
C ARG A 221 15.30 -15.24 -5.88
N TYR A 222 15.16 -13.93 -6.06
CA TYR A 222 13.89 -13.24 -5.83
C TYR A 222 12.73 -13.85 -6.63
N ALA A 223 12.99 -14.30 -7.86
CA ALA A 223 12.00 -14.97 -8.69
C ALA A 223 11.44 -16.26 -8.05
N ASP A 224 12.22 -16.97 -7.23
CA ASP A 224 11.76 -18.16 -6.52
C ASP A 224 10.92 -17.78 -5.29
N LEU A 225 11.23 -16.66 -4.63
CA LEU A 225 10.42 -16.13 -3.53
C LEU A 225 9.02 -15.68 -3.98
N LEU A 226 8.86 -15.28 -5.25
CA LEU A 226 7.56 -14.94 -5.82
C LEU A 226 6.58 -16.13 -5.86
N LYS A 227 7.06 -17.37 -5.67
CA LYS A 227 6.19 -18.56 -5.56
C LYS A 227 5.45 -18.61 -4.22
N LEU A 228 5.86 -17.80 -3.23
CA LEU A 228 5.28 -17.77 -1.88
C LEU A 228 4.07 -16.82 -1.76
N GLY A 229 3.79 -16.01 -2.77
CA GLY A 229 2.66 -15.06 -2.73
C GLY A 229 2.68 -14.06 -3.89
N SER A 230 1.79 -13.06 -3.82
CA SER A 230 1.75 -12.01 -4.85
C SER A 230 3.03 -11.16 -4.83
N LYS A 231 3.44 -10.63 -6.00
CA LYS A 231 4.64 -9.78 -6.13
C LYS A 231 4.66 -8.63 -5.12
N ALA A 232 3.54 -7.94 -4.95
CA ALA A 232 3.43 -6.80 -4.03
C ALA A 232 3.59 -7.25 -2.56
N SER A 233 2.96 -8.37 -2.18
CA SER A 233 3.06 -8.92 -0.83
C SER A 233 4.50 -9.37 -0.52
N VAL A 234 5.11 -10.16 -1.41
CA VAL A 234 6.49 -10.64 -1.25
C VAL A 234 7.47 -9.47 -1.18
N GLU A 235 7.32 -8.45 -2.03
CA GLU A 235 8.20 -7.27 -2.02
C GLU A 235 8.13 -6.52 -0.69
N TRP A 236 6.92 -6.27 -0.18
CA TRP A 236 6.72 -5.57 1.08
C TRP A 236 7.34 -6.32 2.27
N HIS A 237 7.04 -7.62 2.37
CA HIS A 237 7.54 -8.45 3.46
C HIS A 237 9.06 -8.63 3.40
N LEU A 238 9.60 -8.78 2.19
CA LEU A 238 11.04 -8.81 1.97
C LEU A 238 11.70 -7.48 2.33
N TRP A 239 11.11 -6.34 1.97
CA TRP A 239 11.62 -5.03 2.34
C TRP A 239 11.77 -4.87 3.85
N ILE A 240 10.80 -5.36 4.65
CA ILE A 240 10.89 -5.37 6.12
C ILE A 240 12.08 -6.22 6.59
N LEU A 241 12.26 -7.42 6.04
CA LEU A 241 13.36 -8.31 6.40
C LEU A 241 14.73 -7.70 6.06
N LEU A 242 14.85 -7.06 4.90
CA LEU A 242 16.07 -6.34 4.49
C LEU A 242 16.36 -5.16 5.42
N ARG A 243 15.33 -4.39 5.79
CA ARG A 243 15.44 -3.24 6.69
C ARG A 243 15.80 -3.62 8.12
N SER A 244 15.35 -4.79 8.58
CA SER A 244 15.74 -5.34 9.89
C SER A 244 17.17 -5.87 9.93
N GLY A 245 17.85 -5.98 8.78
CA GLY A 245 19.22 -6.51 8.67
C GLY A 245 19.31 -8.03 8.83
N ILE A 246 18.18 -8.74 8.85
CA ILE A 246 18.16 -10.21 8.91
C ILE A 246 18.63 -10.80 7.58
N LEU A 247 18.16 -10.20 6.48
CA LEU A 247 18.53 -10.58 5.12
C LEU A 247 19.23 -9.41 4.44
N VAL A 248 20.02 -9.71 3.43
CA VAL A 248 20.62 -8.71 2.54
C VAL A 248 20.27 -9.00 1.10
N GLU A 249 20.18 -7.94 0.30
CA GLU A 249 19.89 -8.03 -1.11
C GLU A 249 21.17 -7.89 -1.91
N LEU A 250 21.42 -8.86 -2.79
CA LEU A 250 22.53 -8.86 -3.74
C LEU A 250 21.97 -8.70 -5.17
N LYS A 251 22.42 -7.66 -5.87
CA LYS A 251 22.08 -7.42 -7.29
C LYS A 251 23.28 -7.74 -8.17
N VAL A 252 23.06 -8.60 -9.17
CA VAL A 252 24.08 -8.96 -10.17
C VAL A 252 23.46 -8.83 -11.56
N GLY A 253 23.78 -7.73 -12.24
CA GLY A 253 23.12 -7.29 -13.45
C GLY A 253 21.61 -7.09 -13.23
N ARG A 254 20.78 -7.89 -13.92
CA ARG A 254 19.32 -7.87 -13.77
C ARG A 254 18.78 -8.87 -12.74
N LYS A 255 19.66 -9.68 -12.15
CA LYS A 255 19.27 -10.72 -11.19
C LYS A 255 19.33 -10.16 -9.78
N ARG A 256 18.35 -10.58 -8.97
CA ARG A 256 18.22 -10.21 -7.57
C ARG A 256 18.26 -11.47 -6.72
N TYR A 257 19.18 -11.51 -5.78
CA TYR A 257 19.37 -12.59 -4.82
C TYR A 257 19.15 -12.07 -3.41
N ILE A 258 18.50 -12.87 -2.59
CA ILE A 258 18.27 -12.59 -1.17
C ILE A 258 19.11 -13.56 -0.38
N VAL A 259 19.94 -13.01 0.51
CA VAL A 259 20.98 -13.75 1.23
C VAL A 259 20.73 -13.63 2.72
N ASP A 260 20.83 -14.75 3.43
CA ASP A 260 20.93 -14.76 4.89
C ASP A 260 22.37 -14.41 5.27
N ILE A 261 22.55 -13.25 5.89
CA ILE A 261 23.88 -12.73 6.22
C ILE A 261 24.62 -13.62 7.24
N SER A 262 23.90 -14.33 8.09
CA SER A 262 24.50 -15.27 9.04
C SER A 262 25.14 -16.48 8.35
N LYS A 263 24.82 -16.69 7.06
CA LYS A 263 25.33 -17.76 6.21
C LYS A 263 26.09 -17.22 4.99
N ALA A 264 26.70 -16.03 5.11
CA ALA A 264 27.36 -15.34 3.99
C ALA A 264 28.37 -16.23 3.22
N SER A 265 29.22 -16.99 3.92
CA SER A 265 30.17 -17.92 3.28
C SER A 265 29.46 -19.00 2.45
N LYS A 266 28.51 -19.73 3.04
CA LYS A 266 27.71 -20.74 2.32
C LYS A 266 26.93 -20.13 1.16
N ALA A 267 26.36 -18.95 1.34
CA ALA A 267 25.62 -18.23 0.31
C ALA A 267 26.51 -17.86 -0.87
N LEU A 268 27.75 -17.43 -0.61
CA LEU A 268 28.73 -17.08 -1.62
C LEU A 268 29.15 -18.31 -2.45
N ASP A 269 29.38 -19.45 -1.80
CA ASP A 269 29.71 -20.72 -2.47
C ASP A 269 28.60 -21.15 -3.43
N ILE A 270 27.34 -21.07 -2.96
CA ILE A 270 26.17 -21.40 -3.80
C ILE A 270 26.04 -20.42 -4.95
N LEU A 271 26.20 -19.12 -4.70
CA LEU A 271 26.12 -18.08 -5.74
C LEU A 271 27.18 -18.29 -6.84
N ALA A 272 28.41 -18.66 -6.46
CA ALA A 272 29.47 -18.97 -7.42
C ALA A 272 29.16 -20.20 -8.29
N GLN A 273 28.33 -21.13 -7.80
CA GLN A 273 27.89 -22.29 -8.60
C GLN A 273 26.73 -21.96 -9.55
N ILE A 274 25.83 -21.03 -9.17
CA ILE A 274 24.61 -20.73 -9.94
C ILE A 274 24.68 -19.45 -10.78
N ASP A 275 25.75 -18.66 -10.64
CA ASP A 275 25.96 -17.42 -11.38
C ASP A 275 27.44 -17.21 -11.75
N GLU A 276 27.74 -17.40 -13.04
CA GLU A 276 29.10 -17.23 -13.60
C GLU A 276 29.69 -15.85 -13.35
N LYS A 277 28.87 -14.79 -13.28
CA LYS A 277 29.36 -13.44 -12.98
C LYS A 277 29.84 -13.32 -11.54
N VAL A 278 29.11 -13.93 -10.60
CA VAL A 278 29.53 -13.95 -9.20
C VAL A 278 30.83 -14.73 -9.05
N LYS A 279 30.92 -15.91 -9.69
CA LYS A 279 32.15 -16.71 -9.72
C LYS A 279 33.34 -15.91 -10.24
N CYS A 280 33.18 -15.25 -11.39
CA CYS A 280 34.23 -14.42 -11.99
C CYS A 280 34.68 -13.29 -11.04
N ILE A 281 33.75 -12.61 -10.37
CA ILE A 281 34.09 -11.55 -9.42
C ILE A 281 34.91 -12.09 -8.25
N ILE A 282 34.50 -13.23 -7.67
CA ILE A 282 35.20 -13.87 -6.54
C ILE A 282 36.63 -14.28 -6.94
N GLU A 283 36.80 -14.90 -8.11
CA GLU A 283 38.11 -15.33 -8.62
C GLU A 283 39.06 -14.16 -8.92
N ASN A 284 38.55 -12.93 -8.99
CA ASN A 284 39.31 -11.72 -9.31
C ASN A 284 39.26 -10.67 -8.19
N VAL A 285 38.96 -11.09 -6.94
CA VAL A 285 38.80 -10.19 -5.78
C VAL A 285 40.02 -9.30 -5.49
N GLU A 286 41.23 -9.75 -5.84
CA GLU A 286 42.49 -9.02 -5.64
C GLU A 286 42.70 -7.87 -6.65
N LYS A 287 41.92 -7.84 -7.74
CA LYS A 287 42.03 -6.82 -8.78
C LYS A 287 41.14 -5.63 -8.45
N SER A 288 41.51 -4.45 -8.97
CA SER A 288 40.68 -3.26 -8.79
C SER A 288 39.26 -3.47 -9.37
N PRO A 289 38.20 -2.93 -8.74
CA PRO A 289 36.82 -3.11 -9.20
C PRO A 289 36.57 -2.72 -10.66
N LYS A 290 37.32 -1.74 -11.19
CA LYS A 290 37.26 -1.34 -12.60
C LYS A 290 37.72 -2.46 -13.53
N ILE A 291 38.84 -3.12 -13.21
CA ILE A 291 39.36 -4.25 -13.98
C ILE A 291 38.40 -5.43 -13.91
N VAL A 292 37.82 -5.71 -12.73
CA VAL A 292 36.84 -6.79 -12.56
C VAL A 292 35.57 -6.54 -13.38
N THR A 293 35.11 -5.29 -13.46
CA THR A 293 33.95 -4.87 -14.27
C THR A 293 34.15 -5.25 -15.74
N GLU A 294 35.33 -4.95 -16.28
CA GLU A 294 35.70 -5.28 -17.66
C GLU A 294 35.85 -6.79 -17.88
N LEU A 295 36.57 -7.48 -17.00
CA LEU A 295 36.81 -8.93 -17.10
C LEU A 295 35.51 -9.76 -17.00
N CYS A 296 34.63 -9.40 -16.07
CA CYS A 296 33.42 -10.16 -15.78
C CYS A 296 32.18 -9.67 -16.57
N ASN A 297 32.36 -8.71 -17.49
CA ASN A 297 31.30 -8.12 -18.32
C ASN A 297 30.04 -7.80 -17.50
N THR A 298 30.22 -7.01 -16.44
CA THR A 298 29.17 -6.68 -15.49
C THR A 298 29.26 -5.21 -15.11
N ASP A 299 28.25 -4.67 -14.44
CA ASP A 299 28.30 -3.30 -13.96
C ASP A 299 29.05 -3.20 -12.61
N ILE A 300 29.63 -2.03 -12.37
CA ILE A 300 30.42 -1.73 -11.18
C ILE A 300 29.63 -1.94 -9.86
N ARG A 301 28.31 -1.72 -9.86
CA ARG A 301 27.49 -1.91 -8.64
C ARG A 301 27.36 -3.39 -8.30
N SER A 302 27.24 -4.25 -9.31
CA SER A 302 27.27 -5.71 -9.12
C SER A 302 28.59 -6.17 -8.51
N VAL A 303 29.72 -5.63 -8.99
CA VAL A 303 31.05 -5.92 -8.41
C VAL A 303 31.07 -5.54 -6.94
N TYR A 304 30.74 -4.31 -6.59
CA TYR A 304 30.71 -3.86 -5.19
C TYR A 304 29.77 -4.68 -4.31
N SER A 305 28.58 -5.04 -4.82
CA SER A 305 27.62 -5.82 -4.03
C SER A 305 28.17 -7.22 -3.69
N VAL A 306 28.85 -7.86 -4.64
CA VAL A 306 29.49 -9.18 -4.42
C VAL A 306 30.70 -9.04 -3.50
N LEU A 307 31.53 -8.02 -3.67
CA LEU A 307 32.68 -7.75 -2.80
C LEU A 307 32.26 -7.45 -1.36
N GLU A 308 31.17 -6.73 -1.15
CA GLU A 308 30.60 -6.47 0.18
C GLU A 308 30.18 -7.79 0.86
N LEU A 309 29.53 -8.69 0.12
CA LEU A 309 29.19 -10.01 0.64
C LEU A 309 30.43 -10.86 0.91
N TYR A 310 31.44 -10.80 0.02
CA TYR A 310 32.72 -11.49 0.18
C TYR A 310 33.47 -11.04 1.43
N SER A 311 33.53 -9.74 1.68
CA SER A 311 34.13 -9.15 2.88
C SER A 311 33.46 -9.67 4.15
N LYS A 312 32.11 -9.69 4.17
CA LYS A 312 31.34 -10.25 5.29
C LYS A 312 31.53 -11.76 5.47
N ALA A 313 31.75 -12.50 4.38
CA ALA A 313 31.99 -13.94 4.42
C ALA A 313 33.41 -14.30 4.91
N SER A 314 34.41 -13.51 4.51
CA SER A 314 35.83 -13.77 4.81
C SER A 314 36.30 -13.09 6.10
N GLY A 315 35.54 -12.12 6.63
CA GLY A 315 35.96 -11.29 7.76
C GLY A 315 37.08 -10.30 7.41
N ILE A 316 37.38 -10.12 6.13
CA ILE A 316 38.41 -9.21 5.61
C ILE A 316 37.74 -7.92 5.17
N ASP A 317 38.18 -6.78 5.72
CA ASP A 317 37.72 -5.45 5.30
C ASP A 317 38.44 -5.05 4.01
N LEU A 318 37.69 -4.91 2.91
CA LEU A 318 38.22 -4.53 1.59
C LEU A 318 38.10 -3.01 1.44
N GLN A 319 39.14 -2.27 1.86
CA GLN A 319 39.25 -0.81 1.67
C GLN A 319 39.67 -0.45 0.23
#